data_AF-A0A933K6H7-F1
#
_entry.id   AF-A0A933K6H7-F1
#
_cell.length_a   1.000
_cell.length_b   1.000
_cell.length_c   1.000
_cell.angle_alpha   90.00
_cell.angle_beta   90.00
_cell.angle_gamma   90.00
#
_symmetry.space_group_name_H-M   'P 1'
#
loop_
_entity.id
_entity.type
_entity.pdbx_description
1 polymer ?
#
loop_
_entity_poly.entity_id
_entity_poly.type
_entity_poly.pdbx_seq_one_letter_code
_entity_poly.pdbx_strand_id
1 'polypeptide(L)'
;MPAVDMGSFGEPYLAQLETFLRGHHRTLWTLDLTNDLNVPAFATASRRIDGAPEQILFGFGAHLDARIALLRAVTEHNQMLSQILYAPADSPPGADLTDKGTVEWLRTATVANQPYLLPGPGPARVASDFRFCRTDDLKDDVLACDGIARQRGTELLVLDLTRREVGLPVVKVVVPGLRHFWTRFAPGRLYDVPVRLGWLQQPLREEDLNPIPMFL
;
A
#
# COMPACT_ATOMS: atom_id res chain seq x y z
N MET A 1 10.33 6.85 0.66
CA MET A 1 10.44 5.45 0.21
C MET A 1 10.89 5.44 -1.25
N PRO A 2 11.69 4.47 -1.72
CA PRO A 2 12.15 4.48 -3.11
C PRO A 2 11.00 4.15 -4.08
N ALA A 3 11.15 4.58 -5.33
CA ALA A 3 10.25 4.18 -6.41
C ALA A 3 10.38 2.68 -6.71
N VAL A 4 9.36 2.11 -7.33
CA VAL A 4 9.41 0.79 -7.99
C VAL A 4 9.30 1.01 -9.50
N ASP A 5 10.25 0.46 -10.26
CA ASP A 5 10.17 0.41 -11.71
C ASP A 5 9.19 -0.69 -12.13
N MET A 6 7.96 -0.28 -12.43
CA MET A 6 6.88 -1.18 -12.84
C MET A 6 7.18 -1.90 -14.15
N GLY A 7 7.99 -1.31 -15.04
CA GLY A 7 8.38 -1.93 -16.31
C GLY A 7 9.25 -3.17 -16.14
N SER A 8 10.03 -3.24 -15.05
CA SER A 8 10.92 -4.36 -14.76
C SER A 8 10.20 -5.68 -14.42
N PHE A 9 8.90 -5.66 -14.14
CA PHE A 9 8.11 -6.84 -13.76
C PHE A 9 7.62 -7.67 -14.95
N GLY A 10 7.76 -7.14 -16.17
CA GLY A 10 7.36 -7.82 -17.40
C GLY A 10 5.85 -8.00 -17.55
N GLU A 11 5.06 -7.08 -16.97
CA GLU A 11 3.59 -7.10 -17.01
C GLU A 11 3.04 -6.11 -18.04
N PRO A 12 2.59 -6.56 -19.23
CA PRO A 12 2.08 -5.67 -20.27
C PRO A 12 0.90 -4.81 -19.82
N TYR A 13 0.09 -5.33 -18.89
CA TYR A 13 -1.03 -4.63 -18.28
C TYR A 13 -0.61 -3.30 -17.63
N LEU A 14 0.56 -3.24 -16.99
CA LEU A 14 1.01 -2.02 -16.29
C LEU A 14 1.31 -0.90 -17.28
N ALA A 15 1.98 -1.20 -18.40
CA ALA A 15 2.26 -0.22 -19.45
C ALA A 15 0.97 0.26 -20.15
N GLN A 16 0.00 -0.64 -20.34
CA GLN A 16 -1.32 -0.28 -20.88
C GLN A 16 -2.07 0.65 -19.93
N LEU A 17 -2.03 0.37 -18.62
CA LEU A 17 -2.66 1.20 -17.61
C LEU A 17 -2.03 2.59 -17.51
N GLU A 18 -0.70 2.70 -17.52
CA GLU A 18 -0.02 3.99 -17.53
C GLU A 18 -0.42 4.84 -18.74
N THR A 19 -0.52 4.20 -19.92
CA THR A 19 -0.96 4.87 -21.15
C THR A 19 -2.41 5.33 -21.03
N PHE A 20 -3.29 4.47 -20.52
CA PHE A 20 -4.69 4.78 -20.26
C PHE A 20 -4.85 5.97 -19.31
N LEU A 21 -4.14 5.97 -18.18
CA LEU A 21 -4.19 7.04 -17.19
C LEU A 21 -3.62 8.36 -17.72
N ARG A 22 -2.56 8.31 -18.53
CA ARG A 22 -2.05 9.50 -19.23
C ARG A 22 -3.11 10.13 -20.14
N GLY A 23 -3.88 9.31 -20.84
CA GLY A 23 -5.04 9.76 -21.62
C GLY A 23 -6.17 10.39 -20.79
N HIS A 24 -6.19 10.14 -19.49
CA HIS A 24 -7.12 10.74 -18.51
C HIS A 24 -6.44 11.82 -17.65
N HIS A 25 -5.35 12.41 -18.16
CA HIS A 25 -4.59 13.45 -17.47
C HIS A 25 -4.10 13.04 -16.07
N ARG A 26 -3.71 11.77 -15.91
CA ARG A 26 -3.15 11.23 -14.67
C ARG A 26 -1.76 10.66 -14.85
N THR A 27 -0.97 10.76 -13.79
CA THR A 27 0.31 10.06 -13.65
C THR A 27 0.21 9.01 -12.55
N LEU A 28 0.89 7.88 -12.72
CA LEU A 28 0.88 6.71 -11.84
C LEU A 28 2.31 6.40 -11.41
N TRP A 29 2.51 6.06 -10.14
CA TRP A 29 3.80 5.60 -9.63
C TRP A 29 3.61 4.63 -8.47
N THR A 30 4.66 3.88 -8.13
CA THR A 30 4.62 2.92 -7.02
C THR A 30 5.81 3.13 -6.09
N LEU A 31 5.55 3.02 -4.79
CA LEU A 31 6.53 3.11 -3.71
C LEU A 31 6.76 1.73 -3.08
N ASP A 32 8.01 1.43 -2.77
CA ASP A 32 8.40 0.25 -1.98
C ASP A 32 8.19 0.49 -0.48
N LEU A 33 7.27 -0.27 0.11
CA LEU A 33 6.95 -0.27 1.54
C LEU A 33 7.51 -1.49 2.28
N THR A 34 8.34 -2.31 1.61
CA THR A 34 8.95 -3.50 2.19
C THR A 34 9.75 -3.12 3.45
N ASN A 35 9.42 -3.76 4.57
CA ASN A 35 9.99 -3.45 5.88
C ASN A 35 10.83 -4.62 6.41
N ASP A 36 11.09 -4.66 7.72
CA ASP A 36 11.88 -5.70 8.38
C ASP A 36 11.25 -7.11 8.29
N LEU A 37 9.99 -7.26 7.88
CA LEU A 37 9.43 -8.58 7.57
C LEU A 37 9.96 -9.16 6.24
N ASN A 38 10.53 -8.31 5.39
CA ASN A 38 11.08 -8.66 4.08
C ASN A 38 10.08 -9.37 3.15
N VAL A 39 8.79 -9.10 3.34
CA VAL A 39 7.70 -9.47 2.41
C VAL A 39 7.44 -8.27 1.52
N PRO A 40 7.50 -8.41 0.18
CA PRO A 40 7.19 -7.33 -0.75
C PRO A 40 5.84 -6.67 -0.43
N ALA A 41 5.90 -5.35 -0.23
CA ALA A 41 4.72 -4.52 0.04
C ALA A 41 4.85 -3.21 -0.73
N PHE A 42 3.78 -2.78 -1.40
CA PHE A 42 3.78 -1.63 -2.28
C PHE A 42 2.58 -0.72 -2.03
N ALA A 43 2.80 0.58 -2.25
CA ALA A 43 1.74 1.56 -2.41
C ALA A 43 1.82 2.15 -3.81
N THR A 44 0.77 1.95 -4.60
CA THR A 44 0.63 2.57 -5.91
C THR A 44 -0.25 3.79 -5.77
N ALA A 45 0.20 4.93 -6.25
CA ALA A 45 -0.53 6.19 -6.21
C ALA A 45 -0.67 6.80 -7.61
N SER A 46 -1.77 7.51 -7.83
CA SER A 46 -1.90 8.39 -8.99
C SER A 46 -2.50 9.73 -8.61
N ARG A 47 -2.22 10.73 -9.46
CA ARG A 47 -2.78 12.08 -9.36
C ARG A 47 -3.12 12.63 -10.73
N ARG A 48 -4.04 13.60 -10.76
CA ARG A 48 -4.25 14.47 -11.92
C ARG A 48 -3.04 15.38 -12.15
N ILE A 49 -2.82 15.75 -13.40
CA ILE A 49 -1.72 16.64 -13.83
C ILE A 49 -2.20 17.83 -14.68
N ASP A 50 -3.51 17.98 -14.89
CA ASP A 50 -4.13 19.04 -15.69
C ASP A 50 -4.71 20.20 -14.86
N GLY A 51 -4.53 20.20 -13.54
CA GLY A 51 -4.98 21.27 -12.66
C GLY A 51 -5.20 20.80 -11.23
N ALA A 52 -5.74 21.71 -10.41
CA ALA A 52 -6.26 21.39 -9.08
C ALA A 52 -7.75 21.07 -9.16
N PRO A 53 -8.28 20.19 -8.29
CA PRO A 53 -7.55 19.41 -7.28
C PRO A 53 -6.75 18.24 -7.87
N GLU A 54 -5.64 17.86 -7.24
CA GLU A 54 -4.79 16.75 -7.72
C GLU A 54 -5.47 15.37 -7.61
N GLN A 55 -6.52 15.25 -6.78
CA GLN A 55 -7.31 14.04 -6.57
C GLN A 55 -6.43 12.79 -6.38
N ILE A 56 -5.54 12.84 -5.40
CA ILE A 56 -4.56 11.77 -5.18
C ILE A 56 -5.29 10.55 -4.62
N LEU A 57 -5.13 9.40 -5.26
CA LEU A 57 -5.62 8.11 -4.78
C LEU A 57 -4.49 7.11 -4.77
N PHE A 58 -4.61 6.12 -3.90
CA PHE A 58 -3.63 5.07 -3.76
C PHE A 58 -4.29 3.73 -3.43
N GLY A 59 -3.55 2.66 -3.67
CA GLY A 59 -3.90 1.30 -3.29
C GLY A 59 -2.68 0.55 -2.79
N PHE A 60 -2.91 -0.47 -1.98
CA PHE A 60 -1.87 -1.21 -1.30
C PHE A 60 -1.84 -2.67 -1.75
N GLY A 61 -0.66 -3.29 -1.67
CA GLY A 61 -0.52 -4.69 -2.01
C GLY A 61 0.68 -5.31 -1.32
N ALA A 62 0.49 -6.46 -0.71
CA ALA A 62 1.56 -7.27 -0.16
C ALA A 62 1.38 -8.74 -0.57
N HIS A 63 2.50 -9.39 -0.90
CA HIS A 63 2.54 -10.80 -1.27
C HIS A 63 3.97 -11.33 -1.23
N LEU A 64 4.14 -12.63 -1.05
CA LEU A 64 5.45 -13.30 -1.12
C LEU A 64 6.07 -13.25 -2.52
N ASP A 65 5.28 -12.96 -3.55
CA ASP A 65 5.72 -12.72 -4.93
C ASP A 65 5.53 -11.23 -5.23
N ALA A 66 6.61 -10.52 -5.51
CA ALA A 66 6.59 -9.08 -5.73
C ALA A 66 5.72 -8.67 -6.93
N ARG A 67 5.63 -9.49 -7.98
CA ARG A 67 4.73 -9.22 -9.12
C ARG A 67 3.27 -9.21 -8.66
N ILE A 68 2.87 -10.18 -7.85
CA ILE A 68 1.51 -10.25 -7.31
C ILE A 68 1.26 -9.07 -6.35
N ALA A 69 2.24 -8.73 -5.49
CA ALA A 69 2.11 -7.58 -4.60
C ALA A 69 1.87 -6.28 -5.39
N LEU A 70 2.61 -6.07 -6.49
CA LEU A 70 2.48 -4.89 -7.35
C LEU A 70 1.11 -4.86 -8.05
N LEU A 71 0.69 -5.99 -8.62
CA LEU A 71 -0.62 -6.09 -9.27
C LEU A 71 -1.76 -5.83 -8.28
N ARG A 72 -1.65 -6.27 -7.02
CA ARG A 72 -2.63 -5.97 -5.96
C ARG A 72 -2.69 -4.47 -5.65
N ALA A 73 -1.53 -3.82 -5.46
CA ALA A 73 -1.48 -2.38 -5.20
C ALA A 73 -2.11 -1.56 -6.34
N VAL A 74 -1.79 -1.92 -7.59
CA VAL A 74 -2.33 -1.27 -8.79
C VAL A 74 -3.84 -1.52 -8.95
N THR A 75 -4.29 -2.75 -8.71
CA THR A 75 -5.73 -3.09 -8.87
C THR A 75 -6.58 -2.51 -7.75
N GLU A 76 -6.09 -2.46 -6.51
CA GLU A 76 -6.74 -1.74 -5.41
C GLU A 76 -6.82 -0.25 -5.71
N HIS A 77 -5.74 0.34 -6.24
CA HIS A 77 -5.79 1.73 -6.69
C HIS A 77 -6.90 1.93 -7.75
N ASN A 78 -6.99 1.05 -8.76
CA ASN A 78 -8.01 1.15 -9.80
C ASN A 78 -9.44 1.03 -9.24
N GLN A 79 -9.65 0.20 -8.21
CA GLN A 79 -10.95 0.12 -7.52
C GLN A 79 -11.34 1.47 -6.92
N MET A 80 -10.40 2.14 -6.24
CA MET A 80 -10.62 3.48 -5.70
C MET A 80 -10.83 4.52 -6.81
N LEU A 81 -10.01 4.47 -7.85
CA LEU A 81 -10.06 5.42 -8.97
C LEU A 81 -11.36 5.32 -9.76
N SER A 82 -11.94 4.13 -9.89
CA SER A 82 -13.17 3.89 -10.65
C SER A 82 -14.34 4.76 -10.19
N GLN A 83 -14.34 5.18 -8.92
CA GLN A 83 -15.37 6.04 -8.33
C GLN A 83 -15.32 7.49 -8.84
N ILE A 84 -14.15 7.96 -9.31
CA ILE A 84 -13.94 9.37 -9.68
C ILE A 84 -13.36 9.57 -11.08
N LEU A 85 -12.94 8.50 -11.77
CA LEU A 85 -12.18 8.59 -13.03
C LEU A 85 -12.88 9.44 -14.11
N TYR A 86 -14.21 9.29 -14.21
CA TYR A 86 -15.04 9.98 -15.21
C TYR A 86 -15.82 11.16 -14.61
N ALA A 87 -15.60 11.48 -13.34
CA ALA A 87 -16.19 12.66 -12.72
C ALA A 87 -15.46 13.93 -13.19
N PRO A 88 -16.16 15.06 -13.41
CA PRO A 88 -15.51 16.33 -13.68
C PRO A 88 -14.59 16.73 -12.53
N ALA A 89 -13.44 17.35 -12.82
CA ALA A 89 -12.45 17.75 -11.81
C ALA A 89 -13.03 18.70 -10.75
N ASP A 90 -13.92 19.58 -11.17
CA ASP A 90 -14.57 20.61 -10.33
C ASP A 90 -15.84 20.08 -9.63
N SER A 91 -16.29 18.87 -9.98
CA SER A 91 -17.42 18.25 -9.30
C SER A 91 -16.98 17.69 -7.96
N PRO A 92 -17.83 17.76 -6.92
CA PRO A 92 -17.59 17.00 -5.70
C PRO A 92 -17.30 15.53 -6.08
N PRO A 93 -16.35 14.86 -5.40
CA PRO A 93 -16.24 13.41 -5.49
C PRO A 93 -17.65 12.81 -5.34
N GLY A 94 -18.01 11.89 -6.24
CA GLY A 94 -19.40 11.58 -6.60
C GLY A 94 -20.38 11.41 -5.43
N ALA A 95 -21.68 11.51 -5.70
CA ALA A 95 -22.74 11.42 -4.67
C ALA A 95 -22.67 10.15 -3.78
N ASP A 96 -21.97 9.12 -4.24
CA ASP A 96 -21.76 7.85 -3.54
C ASP A 96 -20.57 7.87 -2.54
N LEU A 97 -19.68 8.87 -2.60
CA LEU A 97 -18.57 9.04 -1.67
C LEU A 97 -19.05 9.71 -0.38
N THR A 98 -19.46 8.90 0.60
CA THR A 98 -19.97 9.39 1.88
C THR A 98 -18.88 9.61 2.95
N ASP A 99 -17.68 9.08 2.74
CA ASP A 99 -16.58 9.27 3.70
C ASP A 99 -16.01 10.69 3.62
N LYS A 100 -16.22 11.46 4.70
CA LYS A 100 -15.81 12.87 4.77
C LYS A 100 -14.30 13.05 4.67
N GLY A 101 -13.52 12.11 5.21
CA GLY A 101 -12.06 12.15 5.16
C GLY A 101 -11.54 12.05 3.72
N THR A 102 -12.08 11.11 2.95
CA THR A 102 -11.78 10.90 1.54
C THR A 102 -12.19 12.10 0.70
N VAL A 103 -13.37 12.67 0.92
CA VAL A 103 -13.82 13.87 0.19
C VAL A 103 -12.90 15.07 0.45
N GLU A 104 -12.53 15.30 1.70
CA GLU A 104 -11.62 16.39 2.06
C GLU A 104 -10.22 16.18 1.48
N TRP A 105 -9.70 14.95 1.54
CA TRP A 105 -8.44 14.58 0.95
C TRP A 105 -8.41 14.84 -0.56
N LEU A 106 -9.43 14.37 -1.29
CA LEU A 106 -9.51 14.54 -2.74
C LEU A 106 -9.58 16.01 -3.17
N ARG A 107 -10.04 16.91 -2.29
CA ARG A 107 -10.08 18.36 -2.54
C ARG A 107 -8.78 19.08 -2.20
N THR A 108 -8.06 18.64 -1.17
CA THR A 108 -7.00 19.44 -0.54
C THR A 108 -5.61 18.84 -0.63
N ALA A 109 -5.50 17.51 -0.78
CA ALA A 109 -4.22 16.85 -0.85
C ALA A 109 -3.51 17.14 -2.18
N THR A 110 -2.25 17.54 -2.07
CA THR A 110 -1.33 17.76 -3.19
C THR A 110 -0.02 17.06 -2.87
N VAL A 111 0.75 16.68 -3.87
CA VAL A 111 2.10 16.13 -3.61
C VAL A 111 3.03 17.16 -2.96
N ALA A 112 2.71 18.46 -3.10
CA ALA A 112 3.44 19.54 -2.43
C ALA A 112 3.19 19.55 -0.90
N ASN A 113 1.95 19.34 -0.46
CA ASN A 113 1.64 19.28 0.98
C ASN A 113 1.75 17.86 1.57
N GLN A 114 1.78 16.81 0.75
CA GLN A 114 2.03 15.42 1.14
C GLN A 114 3.27 14.83 0.43
N PRO A 115 4.48 15.36 0.69
CA PRO A 115 5.69 14.97 -0.06
C PRO A 115 6.07 13.50 0.13
N TYR A 116 5.62 12.84 1.21
CA TYR A 116 5.86 11.42 1.46
C TYR A 116 5.17 10.49 0.45
N LEU A 117 4.22 11.01 -0.33
CA LEU A 117 3.58 10.27 -1.42
C LEU A 117 4.47 10.16 -2.65
N LEU A 118 5.50 10.98 -2.79
CA LEU A 118 6.44 10.90 -3.91
C LEU A 118 7.61 9.95 -3.60
N PRO A 119 8.23 9.36 -4.64
CA PRO A 119 9.48 8.64 -4.46
C PRO A 119 10.55 9.51 -3.80
N GLY A 120 11.20 8.94 -2.80
CA GLY A 120 12.38 9.51 -2.17
C GLY A 120 13.61 9.41 -3.08
N PRO A 121 14.73 10.03 -2.68
CA PRO A 121 15.97 9.96 -3.43
C PRO A 121 16.52 8.53 -3.49
N GLY A 122 17.10 8.15 -4.63
CA GLY A 122 17.71 6.85 -4.85
C GLY A 122 17.23 6.19 -6.14
N PRO A 123 17.87 5.08 -6.55
CA PRO A 123 17.42 4.31 -7.70
C PRO A 123 16.06 3.67 -7.43
N ALA A 124 15.25 3.54 -8.48
CA ALA A 124 14.04 2.74 -8.42
C ALA A 124 14.39 1.27 -8.18
N ARG A 125 13.60 0.59 -7.34
CA ARG A 125 13.68 -0.84 -7.12
C ARG A 125 13.14 -1.57 -8.35
N VAL A 126 13.84 -2.61 -8.78
CA VAL A 126 13.45 -3.45 -9.91
C VAL A 126 12.99 -4.83 -9.42
N ALA A 127 12.31 -5.59 -10.27
CA ALA A 127 11.78 -6.91 -9.93
C ALA A 127 12.85 -7.86 -9.35
N SER A 128 14.09 -7.83 -9.87
CA SER A 128 15.20 -8.66 -9.40
C SER A 128 15.71 -8.30 -7.99
N ASP A 129 15.32 -7.15 -7.44
CA ASP A 129 15.69 -6.77 -6.08
C ASP A 129 14.86 -7.49 -5.00
N PHE A 130 13.78 -8.17 -5.40
CA PHE A 130 12.89 -8.89 -4.51
C PHE A 130 13.16 -10.39 -4.65
N ARG A 131 13.78 -10.97 -3.62
CA ARG A 131 14.24 -12.38 -3.65
C ARG A 131 13.20 -13.38 -3.16
N PHE A 132 12.27 -12.93 -2.32
CA PHE A 132 11.24 -13.81 -1.80
C PHE A 132 10.25 -14.10 -2.94
N CYS A 133 10.01 -15.38 -3.21
CA CYS A 133 9.06 -15.84 -4.20
C CYS A 133 8.20 -16.92 -3.54
N ARG A 134 6.91 -16.92 -3.86
CA ARG A 134 5.98 -17.98 -3.47
C ARG A 134 6.51 -19.35 -3.89
N THR A 135 6.22 -20.37 -3.10
CA THR A 135 6.43 -21.76 -3.46
C THR A 135 5.25 -22.30 -4.27
N ASP A 136 5.35 -23.54 -4.73
CA ASP A 136 4.24 -24.23 -5.39
C ASP A 136 3.24 -24.85 -4.40
N ASP A 137 3.46 -24.68 -3.08
CA ASP A 137 2.58 -25.17 -2.01
C ASP A 137 2.16 -24.03 -1.06
N LEU A 138 0.85 -23.76 -1.01
CA LEU A 138 0.30 -22.72 -0.14
C LEU A 138 0.58 -22.96 1.35
N LYS A 139 0.69 -24.22 1.77
CA LYS A 139 1.04 -24.57 3.16
C LYS A 139 2.45 -24.09 3.49
N ASP A 140 3.40 -24.31 2.60
CA ASP A 140 4.79 -23.91 2.80
C ASP A 140 4.93 -22.39 2.83
N ASP A 141 4.16 -21.69 1.98
CA ASP A 141 4.07 -20.22 2.02
C ASP A 141 3.53 -19.68 3.36
N VAL A 142 2.48 -20.31 3.90
CA VAL A 142 1.93 -19.94 5.23
C VAL A 142 2.94 -20.23 6.34
N LEU A 143 3.61 -21.38 6.29
CA LEU A 143 4.65 -21.75 7.26
C LEU A 143 5.87 -20.82 7.17
N ALA A 144 6.20 -20.33 5.98
CA ALA A 144 7.24 -19.32 5.81
C ALA A 144 6.84 -17.99 6.48
N CYS A 145 5.57 -17.58 6.36
CA CYS A 145 5.04 -16.41 7.06
C CYS A 145 5.07 -16.57 8.60
N ASP A 146 4.72 -17.75 9.12
CA ASP A 146 4.89 -18.07 10.55
C ASP A 146 6.36 -18.01 10.97
N GLY A 147 7.26 -18.55 10.16
CA GLY A 147 8.71 -18.46 10.37
C GLY A 147 9.20 -17.01 10.47
N ILE A 148 8.72 -16.11 9.60
CA ILE A 148 9.03 -14.67 9.66
C ILE A 148 8.52 -14.05 10.97
N ALA A 149 7.28 -14.37 11.39
CA ALA A 149 6.74 -13.88 12.65
C ALA A 149 7.59 -14.33 13.85
N ARG A 150 7.95 -15.62 13.91
CA ARG A 150 8.80 -16.19 14.97
C ARG A 150 10.18 -15.55 15.03
N GLN A 151 10.81 -15.29 13.88
CA GLN A 151 12.11 -14.59 13.81
C GLN A 151 12.03 -13.15 14.35
N ARG A 152 10.82 -12.58 14.40
CA ARG A 152 10.55 -11.25 14.99
C ARG A 152 10.06 -11.32 16.43
N GLY A 153 10.11 -12.51 17.06
CA GLY A 153 9.73 -12.71 18.46
C GLY A 153 8.23 -12.59 18.70
N THR A 154 7.41 -12.84 17.68
CA THR A 154 5.95 -12.84 17.79
C THR A 154 5.37 -14.14 17.21
N GLU A 155 4.09 -14.37 17.49
CA GLU A 155 3.34 -15.55 17.07
C GLU A 155 2.34 -15.20 15.97
N LEU A 156 2.04 -16.16 15.10
CA LEU A 156 0.96 -16.09 14.14
C LEU A 156 -0.22 -16.92 14.65
N LEU A 157 -1.28 -16.23 15.08
CA LEU A 157 -2.50 -16.84 15.58
C LEU A 157 -3.55 -16.89 14.48
N VAL A 158 -4.28 -18.00 14.39
CA VAL A 158 -5.36 -18.20 13.41
C VAL A 158 -6.64 -18.56 14.14
N LEU A 159 -7.70 -17.79 13.87
CA LEU A 159 -9.06 -18.09 14.30
C LEU A 159 -9.88 -18.52 13.09
N ASP A 160 -10.38 -19.75 13.11
CA ASP A 160 -11.34 -20.23 12.10
C ASP A 160 -12.73 -19.62 12.38
N LEU A 161 -13.26 -18.93 11.37
CA LEU A 161 -14.55 -18.26 11.35
C LEU A 161 -15.51 -18.90 10.35
N THR A 162 -15.17 -20.08 9.84
CA THR A 162 -15.97 -20.81 8.85
C THR A 162 -17.35 -21.11 9.41
N ARG A 163 -18.38 -20.56 8.74
CA ARG A 163 -19.77 -20.87 9.05
C ARG A 163 -20.20 -22.11 8.28
N ARG A 164 -20.55 -23.17 9.00
CA ARG A 164 -20.97 -24.46 8.41
C ARG A 164 -22.08 -24.30 7.35
N GLU A 165 -23.04 -23.41 7.59
CA GLU A 165 -24.16 -23.12 6.69
C GLU A 165 -23.70 -22.57 5.32
N VAL A 166 -22.56 -21.84 5.30
CA VAL A 166 -22.03 -21.18 4.09
C VAL A 166 -20.95 -22.03 3.41
N GLY A 167 -20.14 -22.75 4.20
CA GLY A 167 -19.10 -23.66 3.70
C GLY A 167 -17.84 -22.99 3.13
N LEU A 168 -17.84 -21.67 2.92
CA LEU A 168 -16.65 -20.91 2.49
C LEU A 168 -15.66 -20.74 3.66
N PRO A 169 -14.39 -21.17 3.53
CA PRO A 169 -13.40 -20.99 4.58
C PRO A 169 -13.12 -19.50 4.85
N VAL A 170 -13.22 -19.09 6.11
CA VAL A 170 -12.91 -17.72 6.55
C VAL A 170 -12.04 -17.81 7.79
N VAL A 171 -10.90 -17.11 7.81
CA VAL A 171 -10.01 -17.06 8.97
C VAL A 171 -9.69 -15.62 9.34
N LYS A 172 -9.43 -15.40 10.62
CA LYS A 172 -8.79 -14.17 11.12
C LYS A 172 -7.39 -14.52 11.60
N VAL A 173 -6.39 -13.97 10.91
CA VAL A 173 -4.99 -14.07 11.31
C VAL A 173 -4.64 -12.87 12.19
N VAL A 174 -3.99 -13.13 13.32
CA VAL A 174 -3.51 -12.11 14.26
C VAL A 174 -2.03 -12.35 14.52
N VAL A 175 -1.22 -11.32 14.28
CA VAL A 175 0.19 -11.31 14.64
C VAL A 175 0.43 -10.16 15.63
N PRO A 176 0.50 -10.45 16.94
CA PRO A 176 0.69 -9.42 17.96
C PRO A 176 1.90 -8.53 17.68
N GLY A 177 1.72 -7.22 17.88
CA GLY A 177 2.77 -6.23 17.64
C GLY A 177 2.81 -5.66 16.22
N LEU A 178 2.31 -6.36 15.18
CA LEU A 178 2.14 -5.76 13.86
C LEU A 178 1.19 -4.56 13.92
N ARG A 179 1.39 -3.60 13.01
CA ARG A 179 0.67 -2.34 13.01
C ARG A 179 -0.45 -2.36 12.00
N HIS A 180 -1.62 -1.89 12.43
CA HIS A 180 -2.67 -1.46 11.53
C HIS A 180 -2.28 -0.08 10.96
N PHE A 181 -2.77 0.26 9.78
CA PHE A 181 -2.62 1.59 9.19
C PHE A 181 -3.54 2.66 9.81
N TRP A 182 -4.43 2.26 10.73
CA TRP A 182 -5.27 3.21 11.48
C TRP A 182 -4.50 3.75 12.67
N THR A 183 -4.92 4.92 13.15
CA THR A 183 -4.26 5.69 14.23
C THR A 183 -4.24 4.91 15.55
N ARG A 184 -3.13 4.19 15.78
CA ARG A 184 -2.83 3.45 17.02
C ARG A 184 -1.36 3.68 17.35
N PHE A 185 -1.11 4.68 18.20
CA PHE A 185 0.23 5.22 18.44
C PHE A 185 0.97 4.61 19.62
N ALA A 186 0.51 3.47 20.14
CA ALA A 186 1.19 2.76 21.22
C ALA A 186 2.67 2.44 20.84
N PRO A 187 3.61 2.40 21.79
CA PRO A 187 5.02 2.05 21.55
C PRO A 187 5.23 0.73 20.80
N GLY A 188 6.41 0.57 20.20
CA GLY A 188 6.81 -0.64 19.45
C GLY A 188 7.11 -0.37 17.97
N ARG A 189 6.77 -1.33 17.09
CA ARG A 189 7.14 -1.36 15.66
C ARG A 189 6.94 -0.05 14.88
N LEU A 190 5.95 0.77 15.23
CA LEU A 190 5.67 2.05 14.57
C LEU A 190 6.87 3.01 14.68
N TYR A 191 7.55 2.99 15.83
CA TYR A 191 8.68 3.85 16.16
C TYR A 191 10.02 3.14 15.91
N ASP A 192 10.09 1.84 16.22
CA ASP A 192 11.35 1.08 16.24
C ASP A 192 11.81 0.61 14.84
N VAL A 193 10.87 0.22 13.97
CA VAL A 193 11.21 -0.34 12.64
C VAL A 193 11.92 0.67 11.74
N PRO A 194 11.45 1.93 11.61
CA PRO A 194 12.14 2.93 10.79
C PRO A 194 13.60 3.16 11.22
N VAL A 195 13.90 3.13 12.51
CA VAL A 195 15.27 3.29 13.02
C VAL A 195 16.11 2.04 12.73
N ARG A 196 15.58 0.84 12.99
CA ARG A 196 16.29 -0.42 12.71
C ARG A 196 16.63 -0.60 11.23
N LEU A 197 15.81 -0.07 10.33
CA LEU A 197 16.04 -0.09 8.88
C LEU A 197 16.91 1.08 8.39
N GLY A 198 17.30 2.00 9.28
CA GLY A 198 18.07 3.19 8.93
C GLY A 198 17.30 4.25 8.15
N TRP A 199 15.96 4.17 8.11
CA TRP A 199 15.11 5.19 7.50
C TRP A 199 15.08 6.48 8.31
N LEU A 200 15.22 6.36 9.63
CA LEU A 200 15.35 7.47 10.57
C LEU A 200 16.57 7.24 11.46
N GLN A 201 17.23 8.33 11.87
CA GLN A 201 18.35 8.27 12.82
C GLN A 201 17.87 8.02 14.26
N GLN A 202 16.66 8.48 14.59
CA GLN A 202 16.04 8.32 15.91
C GLN A 202 14.51 8.16 15.75
N PRO A 203 13.83 7.57 16.74
CA PRO A 203 12.38 7.45 16.69
C PRO A 203 11.70 8.83 16.65
N LEU A 204 10.59 8.94 15.93
CA LEU A 204 9.72 10.11 16.01
C LEU A 204 9.02 10.16 17.37
N ARG A 205 8.62 11.36 17.80
CA ARG A 205 7.67 11.51 18.90
C ARG A 205 6.25 11.30 18.38
N GLU A 206 5.32 10.97 19.26
CA GLU A 206 3.92 10.77 18.89
C GLU A 206 3.33 12.03 18.22
N GLU A 207 3.68 13.22 18.71
CA GLU A 207 3.23 14.49 18.11
C GLU A 207 3.82 14.79 16.72
N ASP A 208 4.88 14.10 16.32
CA ASP A 208 5.54 14.26 15.02
C ASP A 208 5.01 13.24 13.98
N LEU A 209 4.11 12.33 14.37
CA LEU A 209 3.47 11.39 13.45
C LEU A 209 2.52 12.11 12.50
N ASN A 210 2.22 11.48 11.36
CA ASN A 210 1.29 12.04 10.38
C ASN A 210 -0.07 12.33 11.05
N PRO A 211 -0.50 13.60 11.11
CA PRO A 211 -1.75 13.98 11.77
C PRO A 211 -2.98 13.61 10.96
N ILE A 212 -2.81 13.20 9.69
CA ILE A 212 -3.88 12.80 8.78
C ILE A 212 -4.14 11.30 8.97
N PRO A 213 -5.32 10.90 9.51
CA PRO A 213 -5.70 9.50 9.58
C PRO A 213 -5.84 8.92 8.17
N MET A 214 -5.47 7.65 8.02
CA MET A 214 -5.74 6.92 6.78
C MET A 214 -7.25 6.79 6.55
N PHE A 215 -7.69 6.99 5.32
CA PHE A 215 -9.08 6.96 4.86
C PHE A 215 -9.19 5.95 3.70
N LEU A 216 -10.33 5.27 3.60
CA LEU A 216 -10.68 4.34 2.51
C LEU A 216 -12.17 4.49 2.22
#